data_AF-A0A1Q3BF51-F1
#
_entry.id   AF-A0A1Q3BF51-F1
#
_cell.length_a   1.000
_cell.length_b   1.000
_cell.length_c   1.000
_cell.angle_alpha   90.00
_cell.angle_beta   90.00
_cell.angle_gamma   90.00
#
_symmetry.space_group_name_H-M   'P 1'
#
loop_
_entity.id
_entity.type
_entity.pdbx_description
1 polymer ?
#
loop_
_entity_poly.entity_id
_entity_poly.type
_entity_poly.pdbx_seq_one_letter_code
_entity_poly.pdbx_strand_id
1 'polypeptide(L)'
;MESRNQIGIVDFLNGKNYLITGATGFVAKVIVEKILRSVPKARKIYLLIKAKDEETAMKRLRKEIIESKLFMVLRQIHGQYYDDLTRSKLIPVVGDIGQPSLGMDASLVTVITKEVDVIINSAANTNFDQRYDMSLNINTEGPFHLMGFAKNCRKLCLLLHVSTAYVNGNRQGIVLEKPFKMGQTLAEEMVTSKTSTMPPPVLDINAEMKLASDFLKSLLDDNEAHQKMIQLGSERARKFGWPNVYVFTKAMGEMIIDSMRGDIPVVIIRPSIIEGTVKEPFPGWIQGYRVIEPVIFAFGRGQLREFIGDPKTVLDIIPADLLVNAIMAAMAKHGRSAKPELKIYQMTSGVVNPIELQDLFEIAYQHFASKPLMDSQGNKIIGISRLKFFSSVESYSSYMRLTYANDNMMKRNIRMAKAYEPFAFFKGRFDNGNIMKLMDQMSVEEMNNFDFDIRRIDWEHYISHIHIPGVRRHEDKESLIISQKANAKL
;
A
#
# COMPACT_ATOMS: atom_id res chain seq x y z
N MET A 1 -19.69 -18.80 32.02
CA MET A 1 -19.69 -19.22 30.60
C MET A 1 -19.29 -18.01 29.76
N GLU A 2 -18.07 -17.48 29.95
CA GLU A 2 -17.66 -16.12 29.53
C GLU A 2 -16.30 -16.08 28.79
N SER A 3 -15.87 -17.16 28.12
CA SER A 3 -14.53 -17.25 27.52
C SER A 3 -14.50 -17.32 25.97
N ARG A 4 -15.49 -16.76 25.26
CA ARG A 4 -15.61 -16.97 23.79
C ARG A 4 -15.18 -15.80 22.88
N ASN A 5 -14.90 -14.61 23.40
CA ASN A 5 -14.45 -13.47 22.58
C ASN A 5 -13.05 -12.99 22.99
N GLN A 6 -12.02 -13.77 22.62
CA GLN A 6 -10.63 -13.34 22.72
C GLN A 6 -9.82 -13.95 21.58
N ILE A 7 -9.08 -13.12 20.84
CA ILE A 7 -8.19 -13.57 19.77
C ILE A 7 -6.85 -14.07 20.33
N GLY A 8 -6.40 -13.47 21.43
CA GLY A 8 -5.09 -13.67 22.03
C GLY A 8 -3.97 -13.07 21.18
N ILE A 9 -4.09 -11.78 20.80
CA ILE A 9 -3.17 -11.08 19.88
C ILE A 9 -1.73 -11.15 20.37
N VAL A 10 -1.44 -10.58 21.55
CA VAL A 10 -0.08 -10.55 22.11
C VAL A 10 0.43 -11.96 22.40
N ASP A 11 -0.44 -12.83 22.92
CA ASP A 11 -0.11 -14.21 23.24
C ASP A 11 0.31 -15.02 22.01
N PHE A 12 -0.31 -14.80 20.85
CA PHE A 12 0.09 -15.47 19.61
C PHE A 12 1.44 -14.98 19.12
N LEU A 13 1.65 -13.66 19.16
CA LEU A 13 2.85 -13.00 18.64
C LEU A 13 4.07 -13.21 19.54
N ASN A 14 3.85 -13.49 20.83
CA ASN A 14 4.92 -13.81 21.77
C ASN A 14 5.75 -15.02 21.31
N GLY A 15 7.08 -14.89 21.40
CA GLY A 15 8.00 -15.99 21.11
C GLY A 15 8.17 -16.33 19.62
N LYS A 16 7.53 -15.58 18.71
CA LYS A 16 7.59 -15.81 17.26
C LYS A 16 8.80 -15.14 16.61
N ASN A 17 9.35 -15.80 15.60
CA ASN A 17 10.27 -15.20 14.63
C ASN A 17 9.52 -14.81 13.35
N TYR A 18 9.90 -13.67 12.77
CA TYR A 18 9.23 -13.09 11.62
C TYR A 18 10.19 -12.98 10.45
N LEU A 19 9.71 -13.21 9.22
CA LEU A 19 10.36 -12.73 8.00
C LEU A 19 9.47 -11.66 7.36
N ILE A 20 10.00 -10.46 7.16
CA ILE A 20 9.26 -9.34 6.58
C ILE A 20 9.95 -8.90 5.29
N THR A 21 9.21 -8.96 4.17
CA THR A 21 9.64 -8.39 2.88
C THR A 21 9.16 -6.95 2.74
N GLY A 22 9.88 -6.15 1.94
CA GLY A 22 9.55 -4.73 1.81
C GLY A 22 9.79 -3.96 3.10
N ALA A 23 10.75 -4.40 3.92
CA ALA A 23 11.02 -3.91 5.28
C ALA A 23 11.20 -2.38 5.38
N THR A 24 11.73 -1.75 4.34
CA THR A 24 11.94 -0.30 4.30
C THR A 24 10.76 0.50 3.73
N GLY A 25 9.66 -0.19 3.40
CA GLY A 25 8.39 0.40 2.99
C GLY A 25 7.57 0.93 4.17
N PHE A 26 6.59 1.76 3.86
CA PHE A 26 5.75 2.45 4.85
C PHE A 26 5.04 1.51 5.81
N VAL A 27 4.23 0.59 5.30
CA VAL A 27 3.44 -0.34 6.10
C VAL A 27 4.35 -1.26 6.93
N ALA A 28 5.38 -1.84 6.32
CA ALA A 28 6.31 -2.74 7.00
C ALA A 28 6.99 -2.08 8.22
N LYS A 29 7.37 -0.80 8.12
CA LYS A 29 7.96 -0.07 9.26
C LYS A 29 6.97 0.08 10.41
N VAL A 30 5.71 0.41 10.13
CA VAL A 30 4.67 0.52 11.18
C VAL A 30 4.43 -0.85 11.83
N ILE A 31 4.43 -1.93 11.06
CA ILE A 31 4.35 -3.30 11.59
C ILE A 31 5.53 -3.58 12.53
N VAL A 32 6.77 -3.33 12.08
CA VAL A 32 7.97 -3.56 12.90
C VAL A 32 7.94 -2.73 14.18
N GLU A 33 7.61 -1.44 14.09
CA GLU A 33 7.47 -0.55 15.26
C GLU A 33 6.44 -1.11 16.24
N LYS A 34 5.23 -1.45 15.75
CA LYS A 34 4.13 -1.93 16.59
C LYS A 34 4.46 -3.26 17.24
N ILE A 35 5.12 -4.20 16.54
CA ILE A 35 5.59 -5.46 17.12
C ILE A 35 6.59 -5.19 18.26
N LEU A 36 7.61 -4.37 18.04
CA LEU A 36 8.60 -4.06 19.07
C LEU A 36 7.98 -3.36 20.28
N ARG A 37 7.03 -2.44 20.05
CA ARG A 37 6.38 -1.66 21.11
C ARG A 37 5.36 -2.47 21.91
N SER A 38 4.61 -3.34 21.25
CA SER A 38 3.44 -4.01 21.84
C SER A 38 3.68 -5.48 22.19
N VAL A 39 4.76 -6.09 21.67
CA VAL A 39 5.09 -7.51 21.87
C VAL A 39 6.58 -7.66 22.26
N PRO A 40 6.98 -7.28 23.48
CA PRO A 40 8.39 -7.31 23.90
C PRO A 40 9.05 -8.70 23.79
N LYS A 41 8.24 -9.77 23.92
CA LYS A 41 8.68 -11.16 23.82
C LYS A 41 8.71 -11.70 22.39
N ALA A 42 8.42 -10.90 21.37
CA ALA A 42 8.71 -11.26 19.97
C ALA A 42 10.22 -11.59 19.84
N ARG A 43 10.59 -12.59 19.05
CA ARG A 43 12.00 -12.99 18.91
C ARG A 43 12.68 -12.18 17.80
N LYS A 44 13.29 -12.83 16.81
CA LYS A 44 13.98 -12.16 15.71
C LYS A 44 12.98 -11.74 14.64
N ILE A 45 13.22 -10.57 14.07
CA ILE A 45 12.54 -10.05 12.90
C ILE A 45 13.58 -9.97 11.79
N TYR A 46 13.56 -10.95 10.91
CA TYR A 46 14.36 -11.01 9.70
C TYR A 46 13.78 -10.02 8.68
N LEU A 47 14.56 -9.02 8.28
CA LEU A 47 14.14 -7.94 7.40
C LEU A 47 14.82 -8.11 6.04
N LEU A 48 14.07 -8.55 5.03
CA LEU A 48 14.58 -8.67 3.67
C LEU A 48 14.79 -7.27 3.08
N ILE A 49 16.05 -6.91 2.84
CA ILE A 49 16.49 -5.60 2.35
C ILE A 49 17.26 -5.80 1.05
N LYS A 50 16.76 -5.20 -0.02
CA LYS A 50 17.46 -5.15 -1.31
C LYS A 50 18.74 -4.35 -1.19
N ALA A 51 19.88 -5.02 -1.24
CA ALA A 51 21.20 -4.43 -1.11
C ALA A 51 22.22 -5.25 -1.89
N LYS A 52 23.39 -4.67 -2.18
CA LYS A 52 24.49 -5.37 -2.84
C LYS A 52 25.29 -6.28 -1.90
N ASP A 53 25.32 -5.93 -0.62
CA ASP A 53 26.12 -6.58 0.43
C ASP A 53 25.50 -6.30 1.82
N GLU A 54 25.99 -7.01 2.83
CA GLU A 54 25.50 -6.90 4.21
C GLU A 54 25.73 -5.51 4.81
N GLU A 55 26.86 -4.87 4.50
CA GLU A 55 27.17 -3.52 4.96
C GLU A 55 26.11 -2.52 4.48
N THR A 56 25.75 -2.60 3.19
CA THR A 56 24.72 -1.75 2.60
C THR A 56 23.35 -2.05 3.22
N ALA A 57 23.00 -3.32 3.44
CA ALA A 57 21.75 -3.69 4.11
C ALA A 57 21.69 -3.14 5.54
N MET A 58 22.78 -3.23 6.30
CA MET A 58 22.87 -2.69 7.66
C MET A 58 22.76 -1.17 7.68
N LYS A 59 23.42 -0.47 6.74
CA LYS A 59 23.30 0.98 6.58
C LYS A 59 21.86 1.39 6.28
N ARG A 60 21.16 0.64 5.41
CA ARG A 60 19.75 0.87 5.09
C ARG A 60 18.85 0.60 6.29
N LEU A 61 19.05 -0.51 7.01
CA LEU A 61 18.33 -0.81 8.27
C LEU A 61 18.46 0.35 9.25
N ARG A 62 19.69 0.83 9.48
CA ARG A 62 19.96 1.93 10.39
C ARG A 62 19.24 3.21 9.96
N LYS A 63 19.50 3.69 8.73
CA LYS A 63 19.00 4.98 8.24
C LYS A 63 17.50 5.00 7.99
N GLU A 64 16.97 3.94 7.37
CA GLU A 64 15.58 3.94 6.88
C GLU A 64 14.58 3.46 7.94
N ILE A 65 15.03 2.72 8.95
CA ILE A 65 14.17 2.10 9.98
C ILE A 65 14.55 2.60 11.39
N ILE A 66 15.72 2.26 11.91
CA ILE A 66 16.11 2.55 13.31
C ILE A 66 16.18 4.06 13.61
N GLU A 67 16.67 4.85 12.66
CA GLU A 67 16.76 6.31 12.79
C GLU A 67 15.48 7.04 12.35
N SER A 68 14.48 6.31 11.85
CA SER A 68 13.21 6.91 11.47
C SER A 68 12.51 7.55 12.66
N LYS A 69 11.90 8.73 12.46
CA LYS A 69 11.04 9.39 13.45
C LYS A 69 9.93 8.48 13.96
N LEU A 70 9.49 7.49 13.18
CA LEU A 70 8.52 6.48 13.61
C LEU A 70 8.93 5.79 14.92
N PHE A 71 10.22 5.46 15.07
CA PHE A 71 10.75 4.73 16.22
C PHE A 71 11.07 5.63 17.42
N MET A 72 10.69 6.91 17.38
CA MET A 72 10.96 7.88 18.45
C MET A 72 10.37 7.43 19.79
N VAL A 73 9.14 6.90 19.79
CA VAL A 73 8.48 6.43 21.03
C VAL A 73 9.22 5.23 21.61
N LEU A 74 9.63 4.26 20.78
CA LEU A 74 10.49 3.16 21.23
C LEU A 74 11.82 3.66 21.83
N ARG A 75 12.44 4.66 21.21
CA ARG A 75 13.67 5.27 21.73
C ARG A 75 13.45 5.93 23.08
N GLN A 76 12.32 6.60 23.28
CA GLN A 76 11.95 7.21 24.56
C GLN A 76 11.69 6.15 25.65
N ILE A 77 10.99 5.05 25.30
CA ILE A 77 10.69 3.95 26.23
C ILE A 77 11.95 3.24 26.68
N HIS A 78 12.87 2.94 25.75
CA HIS A 78 14.04 2.11 26.05
C HIS A 78 15.31 2.91 26.41
N GLY A 79 15.35 4.21 26.14
CA GLY A 79 16.49 5.08 26.45
C GLY A 79 17.81 4.51 25.92
N GLN A 80 18.79 4.34 26.81
CA GLN A 80 20.11 3.78 26.48
C GLN A 80 20.07 2.34 25.96
N TYR A 81 19.00 1.57 26.22
CA TYR A 81 18.85 0.19 25.78
C TYR A 81 18.20 0.06 24.39
N TYR A 82 17.85 1.17 23.73
CA TYR A 82 17.21 1.16 22.41
C TYR A 82 18.10 0.50 21.35
N ASP A 83 19.40 0.79 21.35
CA ASP A 83 20.35 0.21 20.40
C ASP A 83 20.53 -1.30 20.63
N ASP A 84 20.50 -1.75 21.89
CA ASP A 84 20.56 -3.18 22.23
C ASP A 84 19.29 -3.93 21.82
N LEU A 85 18.12 -3.31 22.02
CA LEU A 85 16.84 -3.84 21.56
C LEU A 85 16.84 -4.02 20.05
N THR A 86 17.15 -2.97 19.30
CA THR A 86 17.11 -3.01 17.83
C THR A 86 18.14 -3.98 17.27
N ARG A 87 19.37 -4.00 17.81
CA ARG A 87 20.42 -4.94 17.42
C ARG A 87 20.06 -6.40 17.70
N SER A 88 19.38 -6.69 18.81
CA SER A 88 19.00 -8.06 19.17
C SER A 88 17.75 -8.58 18.45
N LYS A 89 16.85 -7.67 18.04
CA LYS A 89 15.56 -8.04 17.43
C LYS A 89 15.54 -7.92 15.91
N LEU A 90 16.23 -6.92 15.33
CA LEU A 90 16.16 -6.61 13.89
C LEU A 90 17.36 -7.19 13.16
N ILE A 91 17.13 -8.22 12.35
CA ILE A 91 18.19 -8.92 11.62
C ILE A 91 18.09 -8.53 10.14
N PRO A 92 19.00 -7.70 9.60
CA PRO A 92 18.98 -7.37 8.18
C PRO A 92 19.35 -8.62 7.36
N VAL A 93 18.61 -8.87 6.29
CA VAL A 93 18.85 -9.98 5.37
C VAL A 93 18.97 -9.42 3.96
N VAL A 94 20.14 -9.58 3.35
CA VAL A 94 20.34 -9.19 1.95
C VAL A 94 19.50 -10.10 1.06
N GLY A 95 18.67 -9.51 0.22
CA GLY A 95 17.92 -10.27 -0.78
C GLY A 95 16.91 -9.44 -1.56
N ASP A 96 16.29 -10.08 -2.55
CA ASP A 96 15.30 -9.52 -3.44
C ASP A 96 14.17 -10.53 -3.65
N ILE A 97 12.93 -10.12 -3.39
CA ILE A 97 11.75 -10.98 -3.53
C ILE A 97 11.60 -11.50 -4.96
N GLY A 98 12.05 -10.73 -5.96
CA GLY A 98 12.01 -11.12 -7.36
C GLY A 98 13.03 -12.19 -7.76
N GLN A 99 13.84 -12.68 -6.82
CA GLN A 99 14.85 -13.71 -7.09
C GLN A 99 14.48 -15.05 -6.45
N PRO A 100 14.91 -16.19 -7.04
CA PRO A 100 14.80 -17.50 -6.40
C PRO A 100 15.39 -17.50 -5.00
N SER A 101 14.76 -18.22 -4.07
CA SER A 101 15.14 -18.21 -2.64
C SER A 101 15.22 -16.80 -2.02
N LEU A 102 14.45 -15.85 -2.58
CA LEU A 102 14.44 -14.43 -2.21
C LEU A 102 15.81 -13.75 -2.36
N GLY A 103 16.70 -14.28 -3.20
CA GLY A 103 18.05 -13.78 -3.40
C GLY A 103 18.94 -13.86 -2.16
N MET A 104 18.56 -14.69 -1.18
CA MET A 104 19.32 -14.89 0.06
C MET A 104 20.46 -15.89 -0.15
N ASP A 105 21.54 -15.73 0.62
CA ASP A 105 22.59 -16.74 0.71
C ASP A 105 22.05 -18.08 1.24
N ALA A 106 22.59 -19.19 0.74
CA ALA A 106 22.14 -20.55 1.09
C ALA A 106 22.22 -20.85 2.60
N SER A 107 23.22 -20.29 3.29
CA SER A 107 23.36 -20.44 4.75
C SER A 107 22.20 -19.76 5.49
N LEU A 108 21.84 -18.54 5.08
CA LEU A 108 20.72 -17.79 5.64
C LEU A 108 19.37 -18.44 5.34
N VAL A 109 19.18 -18.94 4.11
CA VAL A 109 17.98 -19.74 3.74
C VAL A 109 17.80 -20.90 4.73
N THR A 110 18.87 -21.63 5.04
CA THR A 110 18.82 -22.77 5.95
C THR A 110 18.46 -22.38 7.38
N VAL A 111 18.94 -21.23 7.87
CA VAL A 111 18.62 -20.71 9.21
C VAL A 111 17.17 -20.24 9.26
N ILE A 112 16.76 -19.39 8.33
CA ILE A 112 15.45 -18.72 8.34
C ILE A 112 14.33 -19.75 8.17
N THR A 113 14.46 -20.72 7.27
CA THR A 113 13.45 -21.79 7.07
C THR A 113 13.25 -22.69 8.30
N LYS A 114 14.24 -22.80 9.19
CA LYS A 114 14.14 -23.57 10.44
C LYS A 114 13.54 -22.77 11.61
N GLU A 115 13.60 -21.44 11.55
CA GLU A 115 13.28 -20.57 12.68
C GLU A 115 11.98 -19.77 12.51
N VAL A 116 11.61 -19.37 11.29
CA VAL A 116 10.49 -18.44 11.05
C VAL A 116 9.14 -19.09 11.35
N ASP A 117 8.33 -18.37 12.13
CA ASP A 117 6.96 -18.74 12.46
C ASP A 117 5.95 -17.99 11.58
N VAL A 118 6.23 -16.73 11.22
CA VAL A 118 5.30 -15.87 10.46
C VAL A 118 6.05 -15.16 9.33
N ILE A 119 5.53 -15.25 8.11
CA ILE A 119 6.00 -14.46 6.97
C ILE A 119 5.03 -13.31 6.71
N ILE A 120 5.53 -12.10 6.58
CA ILE A 120 4.77 -10.90 6.22
C ILE A 120 5.30 -10.35 4.90
N ASN A 121 4.51 -10.49 3.85
CA ASN A 121 4.82 -9.95 2.53
C ASN A 121 4.22 -8.55 2.39
N SER A 122 5.05 -7.52 2.55
CA SER A 122 4.69 -6.12 2.27
C SER A 122 5.49 -5.54 1.11
N ALA A 123 6.31 -6.34 0.42
CA ALA A 123 7.00 -5.90 -0.78
C ALA A 123 5.99 -5.66 -1.91
N ALA A 124 6.03 -4.46 -2.47
CA ALA A 124 5.27 -4.12 -3.66
C ALA A 124 5.96 -2.98 -4.40
N ASN A 125 5.82 -2.98 -5.72
CA ASN A 125 5.97 -1.74 -6.47
C ASN A 125 4.61 -1.06 -6.56
N THR A 126 4.49 0.16 -6.04
CA THR A 126 3.24 0.93 -5.96
C THR A 126 3.18 2.10 -6.95
N ASN A 127 4.20 2.25 -7.80
CA ASN A 127 4.23 3.30 -8.80
C ASN A 127 3.36 2.91 -10.01
N PHE A 128 2.37 3.75 -10.34
CA PHE A 128 1.45 3.51 -11.46
C PHE A 128 2.12 3.61 -12.84
N ASP A 129 3.25 4.34 -12.92
CA ASP A 129 4.04 4.50 -14.14
C ASP A 129 5.29 3.60 -14.13
N GLN A 130 5.23 2.46 -13.45
CA GLN A 130 6.34 1.52 -13.44
C GLN A 130 6.35 0.65 -14.70
N ARG A 131 7.55 0.36 -15.21
CA ARG A 131 7.76 -0.65 -16.25
C ARG A 131 7.07 -1.98 -15.92
N TYR A 132 6.46 -2.60 -16.92
CA TYR A 132 5.66 -3.82 -16.73
C TYR A 132 6.47 -5.01 -16.20
N ASP A 133 7.67 -5.25 -16.72
CA ASP A 133 8.58 -6.33 -16.26
C ASP A 133 8.93 -6.17 -14.78
N MET A 134 9.24 -4.95 -14.34
CA MET A 134 9.55 -4.68 -12.94
C MET A 134 8.33 -4.88 -12.03
N SER A 135 7.13 -4.54 -12.51
CA SER A 135 5.88 -4.74 -11.77
C SER A 135 5.55 -6.23 -11.65
N LEU A 136 5.68 -7.00 -12.72
CA LEU A 136 5.52 -8.46 -12.71
C LEU A 136 6.54 -9.12 -11.78
N ASN A 137 7.82 -8.76 -11.88
CA ASN A 137 8.88 -9.33 -11.06
C ASN A 137 8.60 -9.19 -9.55
N ILE A 138 8.16 -8.02 -9.11
CA ILE A 138 7.93 -7.77 -7.67
C ILE A 138 6.56 -8.25 -7.20
N ASN A 139 5.49 -7.93 -7.94
CA ASN A 139 4.12 -8.14 -7.48
C ASN A 139 3.55 -9.52 -7.88
N THR A 140 4.17 -10.22 -8.84
CA THR A 140 3.73 -11.51 -9.37
C THR A 140 4.77 -12.62 -9.13
N GLU A 141 5.99 -12.49 -9.67
CA GLU A 141 7.07 -13.47 -9.44
C GLU A 141 7.55 -13.44 -7.99
N GLY A 142 7.53 -12.28 -7.34
CA GLY A 142 7.85 -12.14 -5.93
C GLY A 142 7.01 -13.05 -5.03
N PRO A 143 5.67 -12.98 -5.08
CA PRO A 143 4.80 -13.96 -4.45
C PRO A 143 5.09 -15.42 -4.83
N PHE A 144 5.43 -15.72 -6.08
CA PHE A 144 5.80 -17.09 -6.50
C PHE A 144 7.04 -17.59 -5.75
N HIS A 145 8.14 -16.82 -5.75
CA HIS A 145 9.37 -17.16 -5.04
C HIS A 145 9.14 -17.24 -3.53
N LEU A 146 8.34 -16.32 -2.97
CA LEU A 146 8.01 -16.32 -1.55
C LEU A 146 7.20 -17.54 -1.14
N MET A 147 6.23 -17.97 -1.94
CA MET A 147 5.48 -19.19 -1.66
C MET A 147 6.37 -20.43 -1.78
N GLY A 148 7.28 -20.46 -2.76
CA GLY A 148 8.31 -21.50 -2.86
C GLY A 148 9.20 -21.57 -1.62
N PHE A 149 9.65 -20.42 -1.11
CA PHE A 149 10.40 -20.33 0.15
C PHE A 149 9.58 -20.76 1.36
N ALA A 150 8.33 -20.29 1.46
CA ALA A 150 7.43 -20.56 2.58
C ALA A 150 7.14 -22.06 2.76
N LYS A 151 7.03 -22.82 1.67
CA LYS A 151 6.87 -24.29 1.71
C LYS A 151 8.03 -25.03 2.39
N ASN A 152 9.21 -24.42 2.43
CA ASN A 152 10.38 -25.00 3.10
C ASN A 152 10.45 -24.61 4.59
N CYS A 153 9.58 -23.72 5.06
CA CYS A 153 9.59 -23.22 6.43
C CYS A 153 8.83 -24.18 7.38
N ARG A 154 9.56 -24.93 8.20
CA ARG A 154 9.00 -26.02 9.01
C ARG A 154 8.13 -25.58 10.19
N LYS A 155 8.35 -24.35 10.69
CA LYS A 155 7.62 -23.77 11.82
C LYS A 155 6.57 -22.75 11.38
N LEU A 156 6.42 -22.55 10.07
CA LEU A 156 5.52 -21.54 9.53
C LEU A 156 4.08 -21.85 9.93
N CYS A 157 3.48 -20.93 10.70
CA CYS A 157 2.08 -21.01 11.09
C CYS A 157 1.18 -20.09 10.26
N LEU A 158 1.76 -19.07 9.61
CA LEU A 158 0.99 -18.13 8.80
C LEU A 158 1.88 -17.39 7.79
N LEU A 159 1.34 -17.20 6.57
CA LEU A 159 1.82 -16.17 5.65
C LEU A 159 0.77 -15.07 5.51
N LEU A 160 1.16 -13.82 5.79
CA LEU A 160 0.36 -12.64 5.54
C LEU A 160 0.84 -11.94 4.27
N HIS A 161 -0.08 -11.61 3.37
CA HIS A 161 0.19 -10.84 2.16
C HIS A 161 -0.58 -9.52 2.16
N VAL A 162 0.14 -8.41 2.06
CA VAL A 162 -0.46 -7.09 1.88
C VAL A 162 -0.73 -6.88 0.40
N SER A 163 -2.00 -6.83 0.02
CA SER A 163 -2.51 -6.53 -1.31
C SER A 163 -3.07 -5.10 -1.37
N THR A 164 -4.16 -4.86 -2.11
CA THR A 164 -4.92 -3.61 -2.13
C THR A 164 -6.38 -3.90 -2.44
N ALA A 165 -7.33 -3.12 -1.92
CA ALA A 165 -8.74 -3.25 -2.25
C ALA A 165 -9.02 -3.01 -3.74
N TYR A 166 -8.16 -2.23 -4.40
CA TYR A 166 -8.30 -1.88 -5.82
C TYR A 166 -7.93 -3.03 -6.79
N VAL A 167 -7.47 -4.19 -6.31
CA VAL A 167 -7.38 -5.40 -7.15
C VAL A 167 -8.74 -5.80 -7.73
N ASN A 168 -9.83 -5.31 -7.16
CA ASN A 168 -11.19 -5.49 -7.67
C ASN A 168 -11.52 -4.62 -8.91
N GLY A 169 -10.56 -3.85 -9.43
CA GLY A 169 -10.73 -3.03 -10.63
C GLY A 169 -11.83 -1.97 -10.48
N ASN A 170 -12.64 -1.77 -11.52
CA ASN A 170 -13.69 -0.74 -11.56
C ASN A 170 -15.09 -1.28 -11.25
N ARG A 171 -15.19 -2.37 -10.47
CA ARG A 171 -16.48 -2.92 -10.02
C ARG A 171 -17.31 -1.82 -9.33
N GLN A 172 -18.61 -1.79 -9.63
CA GLN A 172 -19.55 -0.83 -9.06
C GLN A 172 -20.37 -1.46 -7.92
N GLY A 173 -20.92 -0.63 -7.03
CA GLY A 173 -21.70 -1.10 -5.90
C GLY A 173 -20.84 -1.79 -4.83
N ILE A 174 -21.44 -2.68 -4.05
CA ILE A 174 -20.74 -3.36 -2.95
C ILE A 174 -19.85 -4.49 -3.49
N VAL A 175 -18.56 -4.37 -3.25
CA VAL A 175 -17.51 -5.29 -3.72
C VAL A 175 -17.09 -6.23 -2.57
N LEU A 176 -17.46 -7.50 -2.71
CA LEU A 176 -17.27 -8.52 -1.67
C LEU A 176 -15.82 -9.02 -1.55
N GLU A 177 -15.46 -9.48 -0.35
CA GLU A 177 -14.15 -10.04 -0.01
C GLU A 177 -13.95 -11.46 -0.58
N LYS A 178 -13.82 -11.57 -1.91
CA LYS A 178 -13.66 -12.84 -2.62
C LYS A 178 -12.23 -13.05 -3.14
N PRO A 179 -11.71 -14.29 -3.10
CA PRO A 179 -10.43 -14.63 -3.71
C PRO A 179 -10.54 -14.64 -5.23
N PHE A 180 -9.41 -14.41 -5.91
CA PHE A 180 -9.29 -14.61 -7.35
C PHE A 180 -8.96 -16.06 -7.66
N LYS A 181 -9.55 -16.60 -8.72
CA LYS A 181 -9.14 -17.88 -9.29
C LYS A 181 -8.00 -17.67 -10.29
N MET A 182 -7.14 -18.67 -10.43
CA MET A 182 -6.08 -18.65 -11.45
C MET A 182 -6.69 -18.45 -12.84
N GLY A 183 -6.20 -17.45 -13.57
CA GLY A 183 -6.65 -17.07 -14.90
C GLY A 183 -7.94 -16.25 -14.98
N GLN A 184 -8.52 -15.88 -13.83
CA GLN A 184 -9.67 -14.97 -13.78
C GLN A 184 -9.31 -13.59 -14.34
N THR A 185 -10.27 -12.97 -15.01
CA THR A 185 -10.16 -11.59 -15.50
C THR A 185 -11.36 -10.76 -15.05
N LEU A 186 -11.23 -9.43 -15.10
CA LEU A 186 -12.34 -8.50 -14.85
C LEU A 186 -13.00 -8.03 -16.16
N ALA A 187 -12.43 -8.38 -17.31
CA ALA A 187 -12.96 -8.00 -18.62
C ALA A 187 -14.41 -8.49 -18.81
N GLU A 188 -14.71 -9.69 -18.33
CA GLU A 188 -16.07 -10.29 -18.34
C GLU A 188 -17.10 -9.43 -17.63
N GLU A 189 -16.71 -8.86 -16.50
CA GLU A 189 -17.59 -8.11 -15.62
C GLU A 189 -17.83 -6.68 -16.13
N MET A 190 -16.98 -6.21 -17.06
CA MET A 190 -17.10 -4.89 -17.69
C MET A 190 -17.97 -4.89 -18.96
N VAL A 191 -18.36 -6.07 -19.47
CA VAL A 191 -19.28 -6.19 -20.61
C VAL A 191 -20.71 -5.94 -20.13
N THR A 192 -21.11 -4.67 -20.03
CA THR A 192 -22.47 -4.26 -19.67
C THR A 192 -23.49 -4.47 -20.80
N SER A 193 -23.04 -4.80 -22.01
CA SER A 193 -23.89 -5.02 -23.18
C SER A 193 -23.67 -6.42 -23.74
N LYS A 194 -24.76 -7.18 -23.96
CA LYS A 194 -24.82 -8.51 -24.60
C LYS A 194 -24.33 -8.57 -26.06
N THR A 195 -23.35 -7.74 -26.45
CA THR A 195 -22.92 -7.51 -27.83
C THR A 195 -21.52 -8.04 -28.14
N SER A 196 -20.76 -8.55 -27.17
CA SER A 196 -19.49 -9.24 -27.47
C SER A 196 -19.76 -10.72 -27.73
N THR A 197 -19.60 -11.15 -28.99
CA THR A 197 -19.65 -12.56 -29.43
C THR A 197 -18.35 -13.32 -29.15
N MET A 198 -17.28 -12.62 -28.76
CA MET A 198 -15.99 -13.24 -28.44
C MET A 198 -15.94 -13.64 -26.97
N PRO A 199 -15.40 -14.85 -26.66
CA PRO A 199 -15.15 -15.22 -25.28
C PRO A 199 -14.15 -14.23 -24.65
N PRO A 200 -14.31 -13.96 -23.35
CA PRO A 200 -13.38 -13.11 -22.62
C PRO A 200 -11.95 -13.65 -22.69
N PRO A 201 -10.94 -12.76 -22.64
CA PRO A 201 -9.56 -13.21 -22.63
C PRO A 201 -9.30 -14.03 -21.36
N VAL A 202 -8.60 -15.16 -21.50
CA VAL A 202 -8.08 -15.92 -20.35
C VAL A 202 -6.72 -15.35 -19.99
N LEU A 203 -6.49 -15.10 -18.70
CA LEU A 203 -5.18 -14.63 -18.21
C LEU A 203 -4.24 -15.81 -17.97
N ASP A 204 -3.22 -15.95 -18.81
CA ASP A 204 -2.09 -16.84 -18.53
C ASP A 204 -0.93 -15.99 -18.00
N ILE A 205 -0.67 -16.11 -16.69
CA ILE A 205 0.38 -15.34 -16.02
C ILE A 205 1.77 -15.70 -16.57
N ASN A 206 2.03 -16.97 -16.91
CA ASN A 206 3.32 -17.37 -17.48
C ASN A 206 3.50 -16.78 -18.89
N ALA A 207 2.43 -16.74 -19.68
CA ALA A 207 2.45 -16.09 -20.99
C ALA A 207 2.69 -14.57 -20.86
N GLU A 208 2.11 -13.90 -19.86
CA GLU A 208 2.37 -12.47 -19.60
C GLU A 208 3.83 -12.20 -19.22
N MET A 209 4.42 -13.04 -18.35
CA MET A 209 5.83 -12.93 -17.96
C MET A 209 6.76 -13.14 -19.16
N LYS A 210 6.48 -14.16 -19.97
CA LYS A 210 7.23 -14.41 -21.21
C LYS A 210 7.10 -13.25 -22.19
N LEU A 211 5.88 -12.73 -22.38
CA LEU A 211 5.62 -11.59 -23.26
C LEU A 211 6.43 -10.36 -22.82
N ALA A 212 6.43 -10.03 -21.53
CA ALA A 212 7.18 -8.88 -21.01
C ALA A 212 8.70 -9.07 -21.20
N SER A 213 9.21 -10.28 -20.96
CA SER A 213 10.62 -10.62 -21.14
C SER A 213 11.07 -10.53 -22.61
N ASP A 214 10.30 -11.16 -23.52
CA ASP A 214 10.62 -11.18 -24.95
C ASP A 214 10.50 -9.77 -25.55
N PHE A 215 9.49 -8.99 -25.15
CA PHE A 215 9.35 -7.60 -25.58
C PHE A 215 10.52 -6.75 -25.10
N LEU A 216 10.92 -6.85 -23.82
CA LEU A 216 12.08 -6.12 -23.31
C LEU A 216 13.37 -6.44 -24.08
N LYS A 217 13.62 -7.72 -24.39
CA LYS A 217 14.79 -8.15 -25.18
C LYS A 217 14.80 -7.60 -26.61
N SER A 218 13.63 -7.31 -27.17
CA SER A 218 13.51 -6.73 -28.52
C SER A 218 13.84 -5.23 -28.58
N LEU A 219 13.97 -4.56 -27.43
CA LEU A 219 14.22 -3.13 -27.33
C LEU A 219 15.74 -2.89 -27.23
N LEU A 220 16.28 -2.06 -28.12
CA LEU A 220 17.71 -1.81 -28.24
C LEU A 220 18.20 -0.59 -27.43
N ASP A 221 17.28 0.32 -27.08
CA ASP A 221 17.56 1.55 -26.33
C ASP A 221 16.86 1.54 -24.96
N ASP A 222 17.59 1.90 -23.90
CA ASP A 222 17.11 1.84 -22.51
C ASP A 222 16.00 2.85 -22.20
N ASN A 223 16.04 4.05 -22.78
CA ASN A 223 15.03 5.08 -22.55
C ASN A 223 13.73 4.74 -23.29
N GLU A 224 13.86 4.27 -24.54
CA GLU A 224 12.76 3.74 -25.32
C GLU A 224 12.14 2.53 -24.61
N ALA A 225 12.97 1.63 -24.05
CA ALA A 225 12.51 0.49 -23.29
C ALA A 225 11.68 0.89 -22.08
N HIS A 226 12.08 1.93 -21.35
CA HIS A 226 11.33 2.41 -20.19
C HIS A 226 9.89 2.83 -20.57
N GLN A 227 9.73 3.70 -21.57
CA GLN A 227 8.40 4.21 -21.95
C GLN A 227 7.53 3.12 -22.59
N LYS A 228 8.09 2.31 -23.50
CA LYS A 228 7.36 1.22 -24.15
C LYS A 228 6.90 0.17 -23.14
N MET A 229 7.68 -0.13 -22.10
CA MET A 229 7.28 -1.08 -21.06
C MET A 229 6.15 -0.55 -20.16
N ILE A 230 6.09 0.77 -19.90
CA ILE A 230 4.97 1.39 -19.19
C ILE A 230 3.70 1.30 -20.03
N GLN A 231 3.81 1.62 -21.32
CA GLN A 231 2.69 1.53 -22.27
C GLN A 231 2.17 0.09 -22.36
N LEU A 232 3.08 -0.88 -22.54
CA LEU A 232 2.70 -2.29 -22.58
C LEU A 232 1.92 -2.71 -21.34
N GLY A 233 2.44 -2.42 -20.14
CA GLY A 233 1.75 -2.78 -18.88
C GLY A 233 0.35 -2.17 -18.77
N SER A 234 0.19 -0.92 -19.23
CA SER A 234 -1.11 -0.24 -19.27
C SER A 234 -2.08 -0.90 -20.25
N GLU A 235 -1.60 -1.28 -21.44
CA GLU A 235 -2.39 -2.00 -22.44
C GLU A 235 -2.80 -3.40 -21.94
N ARG A 236 -1.89 -4.13 -21.29
CA ARG A 236 -2.19 -5.44 -20.71
C ARG A 236 -3.22 -5.34 -19.59
N ALA A 237 -3.04 -4.40 -18.64
CA ALA A 237 -4.00 -4.19 -17.56
C ALA A 237 -5.42 -3.92 -18.13
N ARG A 238 -5.54 -3.01 -19.11
CA ARG A 238 -6.81 -2.69 -19.75
C ARG A 238 -7.41 -3.89 -20.48
N LYS A 239 -6.60 -4.67 -21.20
CA LYS A 239 -7.04 -5.89 -21.91
C LYS A 239 -7.74 -6.87 -20.96
N PHE A 240 -7.27 -7.02 -19.74
CA PHE A 240 -7.82 -7.97 -18.77
C PHE A 240 -8.80 -7.34 -17.76
N GLY A 241 -9.14 -6.05 -17.92
CA GLY A 241 -10.15 -5.36 -17.13
C GLY A 241 -9.64 -4.67 -15.86
N TRP A 242 -8.33 -4.44 -15.72
CA TRP A 242 -7.76 -3.67 -14.61
C TRP A 242 -7.41 -2.24 -15.06
N PRO A 243 -7.62 -1.23 -14.20
CA PRO A 243 -7.40 0.18 -14.56
C PRO A 243 -5.92 0.56 -14.70
N ASN A 244 -5.00 -0.16 -14.05
CA ASN A 244 -3.57 0.12 -14.12
C ASN A 244 -2.73 -1.14 -13.83
N VAL A 245 -1.44 -1.06 -14.17
CA VAL A 245 -0.48 -2.16 -14.03
C VAL A 245 -0.25 -2.60 -12.58
N TYR A 246 -0.34 -1.67 -11.62
CA TYR A 246 -0.14 -1.97 -10.21
C TYR A 246 -1.22 -2.93 -9.70
N VAL A 247 -2.50 -2.56 -9.84
CA VAL A 247 -3.61 -3.40 -9.35
C VAL A 247 -3.70 -4.72 -10.11
N PHE A 248 -3.35 -4.71 -11.40
CA PHE A 248 -3.32 -5.90 -12.24
C PHE A 248 -2.29 -6.92 -11.75
N THR A 249 -1.04 -6.49 -11.54
CA THR A 249 0.03 -7.39 -11.06
C THR A 249 -0.18 -7.81 -9.61
N LYS A 250 -0.81 -6.98 -8.76
CA LYS A 250 -1.24 -7.39 -7.42
C LYS A 250 -2.31 -8.48 -7.45
N ALA A 251 -3.28 -8.40 -8.36
CA ALA A 251 -4.28 -9.46 -8.54
C ALA A 251 -3.64 -10.77 -8.99
N MET A 252 -2.66 -10.73 -9.91
CA MET A 252 -1.86 -11.90 -10.28
C MET A 252 -1.11 -12.51 -9.09
N GLY A 253 -0.50 -11.66 -8.25
CA GLY A 253 0.17 -12.10 -7.03
C GLY A 253 -0.75 -12.86 -6.07
N GLU A 254 -2.00 -12.41 -5.92
CA GLU A 254 -3.00 -13.13 -5.13
C GLU A 254 -3.36 -14.50 -5.73
N MET A 255 -3.54 -14.58 -7.05
CA MET A 255 -3.82 -15.84 -7.76
C MET A 255 -2.68 -16.86 -7.59
N ILE A 256 -1.44 -16.39 -7.67
CA ILE A 256 -0.25 -17.22 -7.43
C ILE A 256 -0.24 -17.75 -5.99
N ILE A 257 -0.50 -16.88 -5.01
CA ILE A 257 -0.51 -17.30 -3.60
C ILE A 257 -1.58 -18.37 -3.36
N ASP A 258 -2.82 -18.14 -3.80
CA ASP A 258 -3.90 -19.10 -3.56
C ASP A 258 -3.68 -20.43 -4.31
N SER A 259 -3.15 -20.38 -5.53
CA SER A 259 -2.85 -21.61 -6.29
C SER A 259 -1.68 -22.42 -5.71
N MET A 260 -0.72 -21.76 -5.05
CA MET A 260 0.48 -22.42 -4.54
C MET A 260 0.40 -22.81 -3.07
N ARG A 261 -0.41 -22.16 -2.24
CA ARG A 261 -0.32 -22.26 -0.77
C ARG A 261 -0.39 -23.66 -0.18
N GLY A 262 -1.12 -24.59 -0.80
CA GLY A 262 -1.38 -25.90 -0.22
C GLY A 262 -1.90 -25.75 1.20
N ASP A 263 -1.21 -26.37 2.16
CA ASP A 263 -1.61 -26.35 3.58
C ASP A 263 -1.15 -25.13 4.38
N ILE A 264 -0.43 -24.18 3.76
CA ILE A 264 0.01 -22.96 4.45
C ILE A 264 -1.23 -22.07 4.69
N PRO A 265 -1.55 -21.70 5.95
CA PRO A 265 -2.58 -20.70 6.22
C PRO A 265 -2.15 -19.33 5.67
N VAL A 266 -3.05 -18.68 4.94
CA VAL A 266 -2.77 -17.39 4.29
C VAL A 266 -3.80 -16.36 4.71
N VAL A 267 -3.33 -15.18 5.08
CA VAL A 267 -4.15 -13.97 5.23
C VAL A 267 -3.75 -12.97 4.16
N ILE A 268 -4.70 -12.54 3.33
CA ILE A 268 -4.55 -11.42 2.41
C ILE A 268 -5.25 -10.20 3.03
N ILE A 269 -4.49 -9.13 3.29
CA ILE A 269 -5.05 -7.84 3.68
C ILE A 269 -5.10 -6.95 2.45
N ARG A 270 -6.29 -6.46 2.09
CA ARG A 270 -6.56 -5.54 1.00
C ARG A 270 -6.88 -4.14 1.57
N PRO A 271 -5.87 -3.32 1.88
CA PRO A 271 -6.09 -1.93 2.28
C PRO A 271 -6.55 -1.07 1.10
N SER A 272 -7.30 -0.01 1.37
CA SER A 272 -7.45 1.12 0.44
C SER A 272 -6.24 2.06 0.49
N ILE A 273 -6.42 3.35 0.19
CA ILE A 273 -5.33 4.34 0.27
C ILE A 273 -4.89 4.47 1.72
N ILE A 274 -3.60 4.19 1.98
CA ILE A 274 -3.03 4.19 3.32
C ILE A 274 -2.43 5.56 3.58
N GLU A 275 -2.93 6.22 4.62
CA GLU A 275 -2.53 7.56 5.02
C GLU A 275 -1.86 7.56 6.40
N GLY A 276 -1.38 8.74 6.80
CA GLY A 276 -0.64 8.94 8.04
C GLY A 276 -1.35 8.42 9.30
N THR A 277 -0.58 8.08 10.33
CA THR A 277 -1.12 7.51 11.57
C THR A 277 -2.12 8.45 12.24
N VAL A 278 -3.24 7.92 12.74
CA VAL A 278 -4.25 8.74 13.45
C VAL A 278 -3.88 8.92 14.92
N LYS A 279 -3.24 7.92 15.54
CA LYS A 279 -2.93 7.92 16.97
C LYS A 279 -1.55 7.37 17.28
N GLU A 280 -1.19 6.21 16.74
CA GLU A 280 -0.02 5.46 17.18
C GLU A 280 1.08 5.34 16.11
N PRO A 281 2.37 5.24 16.50
CA PRO A 281 2.90 5.51 17.85
C PRO A 281 2.75 6.98 18.27
N PHE A 282 2.53 7.87 17.31
CA PHE A 282 2.11 9.26 17.51
C PHE A 282 1.35 9.73 16.26
N PRO A 283 0.47 10.74 16.38
CA PRO A 283 -0.38 11.18 15.28
C PRO A 283 0.39 11.90 14.17
N GLY A 284 0.02 11.60 12.93
CA GLY A 284 0.45 12.26 11.71
C GLY A 284 1.77 11.75 11.14
N TRP A 285 2.29 10.62 11.62
CA TRP A 285 3.47 10.02 10.99
C TRP A 285 3.11 9.44 9.63
N ILE A 286 3.89 9.81 8.62
CA ILE A 286 3.76 9.29 7.26
C ILE A 286 5.15 9.28 6.62
N GLN A 287 5.34 8.39 5.64
CA GLN A 287 6.56 8.32 4.85
C GLN A 287 6.30 8.78 3.42
N GLY A 288 6.86 9.92 3.03
CA GLY A 288 6.77 10.42 1.65
C GLY A 288 5.42 11.06 1.35
N TYR A 289 5.36 11.77 0.22
CA TYR A 289 4.09 11.97 -0.48
C TYR A 289 3.65 10.65 -1.11
N ARG A 290 2.41 10.26 -0.84
CA ARG A 290 1.77 9.03 -1.29
C ARG A 290 0.80 9.40 -2.41
N VAL A 291 -0.47 9.00 -2.26
CA VAL A 291 -1.49 9.14 -3.30
C VAL A 291 -2.18 10.48 -3.15
N ILE A 292 -2.61 10.91 -1.98
CA ILE A 292 -3.49 12.08 -1.89
C ILE A 292 -2.68 13.40 -1.75
N GLU A 293 -1.50 13.35 -1.14
CA GLU A 293 -0.68 14.52 -0.80
C GLU A 293 -0.23 15.32 -2.01
N PRO A 294 0.22 14.73 -3.15
CA PRO A 294 0.57 15.50 -4.32
C PRO A 294 -0.55 16.44 -4.77
N VAL A 295 -1.80 15.97 -4.71
CA VAL A 295 -3.00 16.72 -5.12
C VAL A 295 -3.40 17.76 -4.08
N ILE A 296 -3.50 17.37 -2.80
CA ILE A 296 -3.85 18.29 -1.69
C ILE A 296 -2.85 19.44 -1.59
N PHE A 297 -1.55 19.17 -1.69
CA PHE A 297 -0.55 20.21 -1.58
C PHE A 297 -0.38 21.02 -2.86
N ALA A 298 -0.67 20.48 -4.04
CA ALA A 298 -0.78 21.29 -5.26
C ALA A 298 -1.95 22.28 -5.16
N PHE A 299 -3.08 21.82 -4.61
CA PHE A 299 -4.23 22.65 -4.28
C PHE A 299 -3.88 23.75 -3.26
N GLY A 300 -3.27 23.38 -2.12
CA GLY A 300 -2.86 24.35 -1.09
C GLY A 300 -1.81 25.36 -1.54
N ARG A 301 -1.05 25.06 -2.60
CA ARG A 301 -0.12 26.00 -3.26
C ARG A 301 -0.78 26.88 -4.32
N GLY A 302 -2.08 26.74 -4.56
CA GLY A 302 -2.79 27.42 -5.65
C GLY A 302 -2.39 26.96 -7.05
N GLN A 303 -1.64 25.84 -7.16
CA GLN A 303 -1.17 25.25 -8.42
C GLN A 303 -2.19 24.30 -9.06
N LEU A 304 -3.25 23.98 -8.32
CA LEU A 304 -4.37 23.17 -8.76
C LEU A 304 -5.66 23.85 -8.32
N ARG A 305 -6.35 24.51 -9.25
CA ARG A 305 -7.64 25.19 -9.00
C ARG A 305 -8.80 24.38 -9.57
N GLU A 306 -8.50 23.58 -10.57
CA GLU A 306 -9.41 22.66 -11.22
C GLU A 306 -8.83 21.25 -11.16
N PHE A 307 -9.70 20.24 -11.03
CA PHE A 307 -9.28 18.85 -11.14
C PHE A 307 -10.42 17.99 -11.69
N ILE A 308 -10.09 16.77 -12.10
CA ILE A 308 -11.11 15.80 -12.50
C ILE A 308 -11.74 15.13 -11.28
N GLY A 309 -12.94 14.61 -11.45
CA GLY A 309 -13.60 13.73 -10.49
C GLY A 309 -15.09 13.98 -10.42
N ASP A 310 -15.81 12.97 -9.96
CA ASP A 310 -17.18 13.19 -9.49
C ASP A 310 -17.11 13.65 -8.02
N PRO A 311 -17.66 14.83 -7.69
CA PRO A 311 -17.67 15.37 -6.32
C PRO A 311 -18.15 14.36 -5.26
N LYS A 312 -19.09 13.47 -5.63
CA LYS A 312 -19.69 12.46 -4.76
C LYS A 312 -18.98 11.11 -4.77
N THR A 313 -17.89 10.97 -5.53
CA THR A 313 -17.05 9.78 -5.43
C THR A 313 -16.47 9.71 -4.03
N VAL A 314 -16.58 8.55 -3.38
CA VAL A 314 -15.96 8.35 -2.07
C VAL A 314 -14.54 7.90 -2.22
N LEU A 315 -13.69 8.56 -1.46
CA LEU A 315 -12.27 8.28 -1.39
C LEU A 315 -12.00 7.36 -0.20
N ASP A 316 -11.71 6.10 -0.51
CA ASP A 316 -11.43 5.09 0.50
C ASP A 316 -10.03 5.27 1.09
N ILE A 317 -9.98 5.79 2.32
CA ILE A 317 -8.75 6.11 3.06
C ILE A 317 -8.71 5.34 4.38
N ILE A 318 -7.52 4.88 4.77
CA ILE A 318 -7.28 4.28 6.10
C ILE A 318 -5.97 4.80 6.72
N PRO A 319 -5.95 5.12 8.04
CA PRO A 319 -4.70 5.38 8.76
C PRO A 319 -3.83 4.13 8.91
N ALA A 320 -2.52 4.29 8.79
CA ALA A 320 -1.56 3.18 8.83
C ALA A 320 -1.54 2.40 10.16
N ASP A 321 -1.79 3.06 11.29
CA ASP A 321 -1.84 2.43 12.61
C ASP A 321 -3.07 1.54 12.80
N LEU A 322 -4.25 1.95 12.31
CA LEU A 322 -5.44 1.11 12.31
C LEU A 322 -5.22 -0.12 11.41
N LEU A 323 -4.61 0.06 10.23
CA LEU A 323 -4.24 -1.05 9.35
C LEU A 323 -3.35 -2.08 10.06
N VAL A 324 -2.32 -1.61 10.78
CA VAL A 324 -1.38 -2.51 11.46
C VAL A 324 -2.04 -3.23 12.64
N ASN A 325 -2.94 -2.57 13.38
CA ASN A 325 -3.71 -3.22 14.43
C ASN A 325 -4.60 -4.34 13.86
N ALA A 326 -5.27 -4.09 12.73
CA ALA A 326 -6.04 -5.11 12.02
C ALA A 326 -5.17 -6.28 11.53
N ILE A 327 -3.97 -5.98 10.98
CA ILE A 327 -2.96 -6.99 10.60
C ILE A 327 -2.60 -7.87 11.79
N MET A 328 -2.33 -7.30 12.96
CA MET A 328 -1.96 -8.07 14.16
C MET A 328 -3.09 -8.97 14.64
N ALA A 329 -4.33 -8.47 14.65
CA ALA A 329 -5.50 -9.25 15.00
C ALA A 329 -5.75 -10.41 14.02
N ALA A 330 -5.64 -10.14 12.71
CA ALA A 330 -5.82 -11.16 11.68
C ALA A 330 -4.72 -12.23 11.75
N MET A 331 -3.47 -11.83 12.00
CA MET A 331 -2.38 -12.77 12.20
C MET A 331 -2.63 -13.70 13.38
N ALA A 332 -3.07 -13.17 14.51
CA ALA A 332 -3.36 -13.97 15.69
C ALA A 332 -4.57 -14.89 15.52
N LYS A 333 -5.62 -14.42 14.85
CA LYS A 333 -6.82 -15.23 14.58
C LYS A 333 -6.49 -16.44 13.73
N HIS A 334 -5.72 -16.26 12.66
CA HIS A 334 -5.48 -17.31 11.67
C HIS A 334 -4.21 -18.12 11.92
N GLY A 335 -3.17 -17.54 12.52
CA GLY A 335 -1.95 -18.27 12.84
C GLY A 335 -2.09 -19.26 14.01
N ARG A 336 -3.16 -19.14 14.81
CA ARG A 336 -3.57 -20.17 15.78
C ARG A 336 -4.43 -21.27 15.17
N SER A 337 -5.01 -21.03 13.99
CA SER A 337 -5.89 -21.98 13.33
C SER A 337 -5.05 -23.12 12.74
N ALA A 338 -5.39 -24.36 13.08
CA ALA A 338 -4.82 -25.52 12.40
C ALA A 338 -5.39 -25.73 10.98
N LYS A 339 -6.29 -24.84 10.53
CA LYS A 339 -6.95 -24.96 9.22
C LYS A 339 -6.12 -24.27 8.14
N PRO A 340 -5.84 -24.95 7.01
CA PRO A 340 -5.15 -24.36 5.86
C PRO A 340 -6.09 -23.45 5.06
N GLU A 341 -6.57 -22.37 5.68
CA GLU A 341 -7.51 -21.44 5.06
C GLU A 341 -6.80 -20.26 4.38
N LEU A 342 -7.43 -19.75 3.31
CA LEU A 342 -7.16 -18.43 2.77
C LEU A 342 -8.24 -17.47 3.29
N LYS A 343 -7.83 -16.47 4.07
CA LYS A 343 -8.73 -15.40 4.51
C LYS A 343 -8.38 -14.07 3.88
N ILE A 344 -9.38 -13.34 3.42
CA ILE A 344 -9.24 -11.98 2.86
C ILE A 344 -9.92 -10.99 3.80
N TYR A 345 -9.24 -9.88 4.03
CA TYR A 345 -9.74 -8.73 4.77
C TYR A 345 -9.61 -7.47 3.93
N GLN A 346 -10.72 -6.81 3.61
CA GLN A 346 -10.71 -5.45 3.06
C GLN A 346 -10.69 -4.45 4.21
N MET A 347 -9.57 -3.71 4.30
CA MET A 347 -9.41 -2.64 5.30
C MET A 347 -9.73 -1.31 4.59
N THR A 348 -10.99 -0.90 4.67
CA THR A 348 -11.56 0.19 3.87
C THR A 348 -12.59 0.98 4.69
N SER A 349 -12.73 2.27 4.40
CA SER A 349 -13.64 3.16 5.13
C SER A 349 -14.98 3.35 4.44
N GLY A 350 -15.05 3.18 3.12
CA GLY A 350 -16.12 3.68 2.28
C GLY A 350 -17.51 3.10 2.55
N VAL A 351 -17.63 1.91 3.16
CA VAL A 351 -18.94 1.33 3.53
C VAL A 351 -19.42 1.83 4.90
N VAL A 352 -18.50 2.12 5.82
CA VAL A 352 -18.83 2.33 7.25
C VAL A 352 -18.60 3.76 7.74
N ASN A 353 -17.71 4.50 7.09
CA ASN A 353 -17.37 5.88 7.41
C ASN A 353 -16.87 6.61 6.14
N PRO A 354 -17.75 6.88 5.17
CA PRO A 354 -17.37 7.44 3.88
C PRO A 354 -16.91 8.90 3.98
N ILE A 355 -15.98 9.29 3.11
CA ILE A 355 -15.63 10.69 2.83
C ILE A 355 -15.71 10.93 1.32
N GLU A 356 -16.48 11.92 0.89
CA GLU A 356 -16.58 12.28 -0.52
C GLU A 356 -15.42 13.16 -0.97
N LEU A 357 -15.10 13.13 -2.27
CA LEU A 357 -14.01 13.90 -2.85
C LEU A 357 -14.20 15.41 -2.61
N GLN A 358 -15.44 15.90 -2.70
CA GLN A 358 -15.76 17.31 -2.41
C GLN A 358 -15.49 17.68 -0.96
N ASP A 359 -15.82 16.80 0.00
CA ASP A 359 -15.66 17.07 1.43
C ASP A 359 -14.17 17.14 1.78
N LEU A 360 -13.36 16.23 1.23
CA LEU A 360 -11.90 16.29 1.38
C LEU A 360 -11.33 17.65 0.95
N PHE A 361 -11.74 18.13 -0.23
CA PHE A 361 -11.23 19.40 -0.75
C PHE A 361 -11.80 20.62 -0.05
N GLU A 362 -13.01 20.56 0.50
CA GLU A 362 -13.52 21.63 1.36
C GLU A 362 -12.75 21.67 2.69
N ILE A 363 -12.48 20.53 3.33
CA ILE A 363 -11.64 20.48 4.54
C ILE A 363 -10.22 21.01 4.25
N ALA A 364 -9.62 20.62 3.12
CA ALA A 364 -8.33 21.13 2.69
C ALA A 364 -8.37 22.65 2.41
N TYR A 365 -9.44 23.15 1.80
CA TYR A 365 -9.67 24.57 1.55
C TYR A 365 -9.68 25.36 2.86
N GLN A 366 -10.49 24.93 3.83
CA GLN A 366 -10.57 25.57 5.15
C GLN A 366 -9.23 25.53 5.89
N HIS A 367 -8.51 24.40 5.81
CA HIS A 367 -7.17 24.27 6.38
C HIS A 367 -6.20 25.29 5.78
N PHE A 368 -6.08 25.37 4.45
CA PHE A 368 -5.09 26.25 3.82
C PHE A 368 -5.52 27.72 3.81
N ALA A 369 -6.82 28.02 3.89
CA ALA A 369 -7.29 29.39 4.11
C ALA A 369 -6.88 29.92 5.50
N SER A 370 -6.93 29.07 6.54
CA SER A 370 -6.53 29.44 7.90
C SER A 370 -5.01 29.31 8.15
N LYS A 371 -4.35 28.33 7.53
CA LYS A 371 -2.92 28.02 7.68
C LYS A 371 -2.24 27.95 6.32
N PRO A 372 -2.08 29.10 5.62
CA PRO A 372 -1.55 29.14 4.27
C PRO A 372 -0.14 28.56 4.17
N LEU A 373 0.15 27.93 3.03
CA LEU A 373 1.50 27.52 2.68
C LEU A 373 2.35 28.75 2.31
N MET A 374 3.67 28.57 2.33
CA MET A 374 4.61 29.58 1.84
C MET A 374 5.03 29.25 0.41
N ASP A 375 5.21 30.27 -0.42
CA ASP A 375 5.83 30.13 -1.74
C ASP A 375 7.36 30.01 -1.63
N SER A 376 8.04 29.92 -2.78
CA SER A 376 9.51 29.82 -2.84
C SER A 376 10.23 31.08 -2.36
N GLN A 377 9.53 32.22 -2.28
CA GLN A 377 10.05 33.50 -1.80
C GLN A 377 9.76 33.71 -0.31
N GLY A 378 9.05 32.78 0.34
CA GLY A 378 8.66 32.86 1.75
C GLY A 378 7.39 33.66 2.00
N ASN A 379 6.65 34.06 0.96
CA ASN A 379 5.38 34.76 1.10
C ASN A 379 4.24 33.76 1.33
N LYS A 380 3.24 34.17 2.12
CA LYS A 380 2.02 33.38 2.32
C LYS A 380 1.22 33.31 1.02
N ILE A 381 0.85 32.10 0.61
CA ILE A 381 -0.08 31.86 -0.49
C ILE A 381 -1.49 32.13 0.03
N ILE A 382 -2.01 33.31 -0.31
CA ILE A 382 -3.35 33.76 0.07
C ILE A 382 -4.31 33.70 -1.12
N GLY A 383 -5.62 33.62 -0.85
CA GLY A 383 -6.65 33.69 -1.89
C GLY A 383 -6.77 32.44 -2.76
N ILE A 384 -6.46 31.24 -2.22
CA ILE A 384 -6.82 29.99 -2.89
C ILE A 384 -8.34 29.94 -3.13
N SER A 385 -8.78 29.39 -4.25
CA SER A 385 -10.19 29.20 -4.57
C SER A 385 -10.63 27.78 -4.19
N ARG A 386 -11.94 27.57 -4.01
CA ARG A 386 -12.50 26.22 -3.95
C ARG A 386 -12.20 25.46 -5.25
N LEU A 387 -11.97 24.16 -5.14
CA LEU A 387 -11.62 23.33 -6.28
C LEU A 387 -12.82 23.16 -7.22
N LYS A 388 -12.60 23.38 -8.51
CA LYS A 388 -13.61 23.10 -9.54
C LYS A 388 -13.41 21.70 -10.14
N PHE A 389 -14.47 20.91 -10.15
CA PHE A 389 -14.44 19.56 -10.72
C PHE A 389 -14.79 19.52 -12.20
N PHE A 390 -14.09 18.65 -12.95
CA PHE A 390 -14.37 18.29 -14.34
C PHE A 390 -14.77 16.82 -14.42
N SER A 391 -15.78 16.52 -15.24
CA SER A 391 -16.36 15.19 -15.36
C SER A 391 -15.57 14.24 -16.26
N SER A 392 -14.53 14.71 -16.95
CA SER A 392 -13.66 13.85 -17.77
C SER A 392 -12.26 14.44 -17.96
N VAL A 393 -11.30 13.58 -18.27
CA VAL A 393 -9.93 13.99 -18.62
C VAL A 393 -9.90 14.85 -19.90
N GLU A 394 -10.77 14.59 -20.87
CA GLU A 394 -10.81 15.31 -22.15
C GLU A 394 -11.27 16.76 -21.96
N SER A 395 -12.35 16.96 -21.21
CA SER A 395 -12.90 18.29 -20.91
C SER A 395 -11.90 19.11 -20.08
N TYR A 396 -11.29 18.47 -19.08
CA TYR A 396 -10.23 19.06 -18.27
C TYR A 396 -9.00 19.41 -19.12
N SER A 397 -8.52 18.49 -19.97
CA SER A 397 -7.34 18.73 -20.83
C SER A 397 -7.56 19.88 -21.80
N SER A 398 -8.77 19.97 -22.37
CA SER A 398 -9.15 21.06 -23.27
C SER A 398 -9.16 22.39 -22.54
N TYR A 399 -9.77 22.44 -21.35
CA TYR A 399 -9.77 23.62 -20.49
C TYR A 399 -8.35 24.05 -20.12
N MET A 400 -7.50 23.10 -19.71
CA MET A 400 -6.12 23.36 -19.32
C MET A 400 -5.30 24.00 -20.46
N ARG A 401 -5.46 23.50 -21.69
CA ARG A 401 -4.80 24.04 -22.90
C ARG A 401 -5.28 25.43 -23.30
N LEU A 402 -6.56 25.73 -23.09
CA LEU A 402 -7.14 27.03 -23.44
C LEU A 402 -6.85 28.11 -22.38
N THR A 403 -6.73 27.72 -21.11
CA THR A 403 -6.65 28.66 -19.99
C THR A 403 -5.22 28.96 -19.55
N TYR A 404 -4.31 27.98 -19.62
CA TYR A 404 -2.98 28.09 -19.03
C TYR A 404 -1.88 28.11 -20.09
N ALA A 405 -1.15 29.23 -20.17
CA ALA A 405 0.01 29.38 -21.06
C ALA A 405 1.28 28.67 -20.54
N ASN A 406 1.32 28.25 -19.27
CA ASN A 406 2.47 27.54 -18.71
C ASN A 406 2.42 26.05 -19.08
N ASP A 407 3.16 25.69 -20.11
CA ASP A 407 3.24 24.34 -20.66
C ASP A 407 3.59 23.26 -19.63
N ASN A 408 4.55 23.53 -18.74
CA ASN A 408 5.01 22.54 -17.76
C ASN A 408 3.93 22.27 -16.70
N MET A 409 3.31 23.33 -16.18
CA MET A 409 2.20 23.20 -15.24
C MET A 409 1.01 22.50 -15.88
N MET A 410 0.67 22.87 -17.11
CA MET A 410 -0.41 22.24 -17.88
C MET A 410 -0.17 20.74 -18.05
N LYS A 411 0.99 20.34 -18.58
CA LYS A 411 1.34 18.94 -18.83
C LYS A 411 1.32 18.11 -17.55
N ARG A 412 1.90 18.64 -16.46
CA ARG A 412 1.88 18.01 -15.13
C ARG A 412 0.46 17.80 -14.62
N ASN A 413 -0.38 18.83 -14.67
CA ASN A 413 -1.75 18.76 -14.17
C ASN A 413 -2.63 17.81 -15.01
N ILE A 414 -2.44 17.74 -16.34
CA ILE A 414 -3.11 16.76 -17.22
C ILE A 414 -2.64 15.34 -16.91
N ARG A 415 -1.34 15.13 -16.71
CA ARG A 415 -0.78 13.82 -16.32
C ARG A 415 -1.36 13.35 -14.99
N MET A 416 -1.43 14.26 -14.01
CA MET A 416 -2.04 13.98 -12.71
C MET A 416 -3.53 13.64 -12.86
N ALA A 417 -4.30 14.34 -13.70
CA ALA A 417 -5.68 13.95 -13.96
C ALA A 417 -5.77 12.51 -14.51
N LYS A 418 -4.98 12.15 -15.52
CA LYS A 418 -4.96 10.79 -16.08
C LYS A 418 -4.64 9.72 -15.04
N ALA A 419 -3.66 9.96 -14.17
CA ALA A 419 -3.25 8.99 -13.15
C ALA A 419 -4.32 8.77 -12.07
N TYR A 420 -5.14 9.79 -11.76
CA TYR A 420 -6.12 9.74 -10.69
C TYR A 420 -7.53 9.41 -11.17
N GLU A 421 -7.77 9.42 -12.48
CA GLU A 421 -9.07 9.14 -13.09
C GLU A 421 -9.73 7.86 -12.57
N PRO A 422 -9.05 6.70 -12.45
CA PRO A 422 -9.67 5.48 -11.95
C PRO A 422 -10.18 5.60 -10.52
N PHE A 423 -9.57 6.46 -9.70
CA PHE A 423 -9.91 6.66 -8.30
C PHE A 423 -10.96 7.76 -8.14
N ALA A 424 -10.84 8.87 -8.89
CA ALA A 424 -11.72 10.03 -8.82
C ALA A 424 -13.14 9.75 -9.36
N PHE A 425 -13.29 8.69 -10.15
CA PHE A 425 -14.58 8.23 -10.69
C PHE A 425 -14.98 6.83 -10.22
N PHE A 426 -14.29 6.26 -9.23
CA PHE A 426 -14.60 4.92 -8.73
C PHE A 426 -16.01 4.87 -8.11
N LYS A 427 -16.84 3.92 -8.55
CA LYS A 427 -18.24 3.75 -8.08
C LYS A 427 -18.45 2.53 -7.20
N GLY A 428 -17.39 1.79 -6.88
CA GLY A 428 -17.45 0.67 -5.95
C GLY A 428 -17.36 1.12 -4.50
N ARG A 429 -17.78 0.23 -3.60
CA ARG A 429 -17.60 0.31 -2.16
C ARG A 429 -17.14 -1.04 -1.67
N PHE A 430 -15.99 -1.10 -1.02
CA PHE A 430 -15.42 -2.38 -0.59
C PHE A 430 -16.10 -2.85 0.69
N ASP A 431 -16.80 -4.00 0.61
CA ASP A 431 -17.37 -4.68 1.77
C ASP A 431 -16.27 -4.99 2.79
N ASN A 432 -16.48 -4.64 4.04
CA ASN A 432 -15.53 -4.89 5.12
C ASN A 432 -16.11 -5.84 6.19
N GLY A 433 -17.09 -6.67 5.82
CA GLY A 433 -17.79 -7.55 6.75
C GLY A 433 -16.87 -8.50 7.53
N ASN A 434 -15.77 -8.99 6.93
CA ASN A 434 -14.80 -9.80 7.65
C ASN A 434 -14.03 -8.99 8.71
N ILE A 435 -13.67 -7.73 8.44
CA ILE A 435 -12.97 -6.89 9.42
C ILE A 435 -13.85 -6.62 10.63
N MET A 436 -15.14 -6.35 10.39
CA MET A 436 -16.12 -6.14 11.46
C MET A 436 -16.26 -7.39 12.33
N LYS A 437 -16.41 -8.56 11.70
CA LYS A 437 -16.48 -9.85 12.43
C LYS A 437 -15.20 -10.18 13.20
N LEU A 438 -14.04 -9.74 12.71
CA LEU A 438 -12.77 -9.92 13.42
C LEU A 438 -12.74 -9.04 14.67
N MET A 439 -13.15 -7.79 14.55
CA MET A 439 -13.27 -6.85 15.66
C MET A 439 -14.25 -7.33 16.73
N ASP A 440 -15.41 -7.89 16.33
CA ASP A 440 -16.43 -8.42 17.26
C ASP A 440 -15.93 -9.60 18.12
N GLN A 441 -14.82 -10.25 17.72
CA GLN A 441 -14.21 -11.37 18.44
C GLN A 441 -13.10 -10.94 19.40
N MET A 442 -12.72 -9.67 19.40
CA MET A 442 -11.69 -9.14 20.29
C MET A 442 -12.24 -8.94 21.69
N SER A 443 -11.38 -9.15 22.69
CA SER A 443 -11.70 -8.75 24.06
C SER A 443 -11.64 -7.22 24.20
N VAL A 444 -12.21 -6.68 25.28
CA VAL A 444 -12.12 -5.24 25.60
C VAL A 444 -10.66 -4.79 25.73
N GLU A 445 -9.80 -5.62 26.33
CA GLU A 445 -8.37 -5.34 26.47
C GLU A 445 -7.67 -5.31 25.10
N GLU A 446 -8.00 -6.24 24.21
CA GLU A 446 -7.47 -6.25 22.84
C GLU A 446 -7.93 -5.02 22.06
N MET A 447 -9.21 -4.63 22.18
CA MET A 447 -9.73 -3.42 21.56
C MET A 447 -9.06 -2.14 22.08
N ASN A 448 -8.70 -2.09 23.36
CA ASN A 448 -8.00 -0.92 23.91
C ASN A 448 -6.57 -0.77 23.36
N ASN A 449 -5.89 -1.88 23.09
CA ASN A 449 -4.48 -1.90 22.68
C ASN A 449 -4.27 -2.01 21.16
N PHE A 450 -5.26 -2.52 20.44
CA PHE A 450 -5.23 -2.79 19.01
C PHE A 450 -6.52 -2.32 18.33
N ASP A 451 -7.06 -1.15 18.71
CA ASP A 451 -8.25 -0.59 18.06
C ASP A 451 -8.00 -0.35 16.56
N PHE A 452 -8.94 -0.79 15.74
CA PHE A 452 -8.97 -0.51 14.31
C PHE A 452 -10.38 -0.14 13.82
N ASP A 453 -11.26 0.35 14.70
CA ASP A 453 -12.60 0.79 14.36
C ASP A 453 -12.60 2.10 13.55
N ILE A 454 -12.64 1.97 12.22
CA ILE A 454 -12.63 3.10 11.28
C ILE A 454 -13.84 4.04 11.48
N ARG A 455 -14.95 3.56 12.06
CA ARG A 455 -16.16 4.37 12.30
C ARG A 455 -15.92 5.54 13.26
N ARG A 456 -14.83 5.46 14.05
CA ARG A 456 -14.47 6.47 15.05
C ARG A 456 -13.64 7.63 14.49
N ILE A 457 -13.25 7.57 13.21
CA ILE A 457 -12.47 8.64 12.60
C ILE A 457 -13.37 9.85 12.36
N ASP A 458 -13.04 10.96 13.01
CA ASP A 458 -13.48 12.29 12.60
C ASP A 458 -12.60 12.74 11.43
N TRP A 459 -13.16 12.71 10.22
CA TRP A 459 -12.43 13.05 8.99
C TRP A 459 -11.94 14.50 8.97
N GLU A 460 -12.75 15.44 9.44
CA GLU A 460 -12.37 16.85 9.48
C GLU A 460 -11.17 17.03 10.40
N HIS A 461 -11.25 16.51 11.62
CA HIS A 461 -10.13 16.56 12.57
C HIS A 461 -8.90 15.84 12.02
N TYR A 462 -9.06 14.61 11.54
CA TYR A 462 -7.95 13.81 11.03
C TYR A 462 -7.23 14.52 9.88
N ILE A 463 -7.95 15.01 8.86
CA ILE A 463 -7.32 15.65 7.70
C ILE A 463 -6.67 16.98 8.09
N SER A 464 -7.41 17.85 8.79
CA SER A 464 -6.98 19.24 9.02
C SER A 464 -6.02 19.43 10.20
N HIS A 465 -6.08 18.57 11.23
CA HIS A 465 -5.27 18.71 12.45
C HIS A 465 -4.17 17.65 12.58
N ILE A 466 -4.32 16.48 11.95
CA ILE A 466 -3.37 15.38 12.07
C ILE A 466 -2.58 15.18 10.77
N HIS A 467 -3.27 14.86 9.67
CA HIS A 467 -2.65 14.41 8.43
C HIS A 467 -1.91 15.53 7.71
N ILE A 468 -2.58 16.63 7.30
CA ILE A 468 -1.91 17.75 6.60
C ILE A 468 -0.75 18.33 7.43
N PRO A 469 -0.91 18.61 8.74
CA PRO A 469 0.21 19.03 9.58
C PRO A 469 1.30 17.96 9.73
N GLY A 470 0.93 16.67 9.79
CA GLY A 470 1.85 15.54 9.85
C GLY A 470 2.77 15.49 8.63
N VAL A 471 2.19 15.51 7.44
CA VAL A 471 2.93 15.56 6.17
C VAL A 471 3.93 16.72 6.16
N ARG A 472 3.52 17.91 6.62
CA ARG A 472 4.41 19.09 6.73
C ARG A 472 5.58 18.92 7.70
N ARG A 473 5.40 18.15 8.78
CA ARG A 473 6.45 17.92 9.81
C ARG A 473 7.46 16.85 9.40
N HIS A 474 7.04 15.90 8.58
CA HIS A 474 7.83 14.71 8.26
C HIS A 474 8.51 14.76 6.89
N GLU A 475 8.10 15.70 6.02
CA GLU A 475 8.84 16.01 4.80
C GLU A 475 9.92 17.08 5.05
N ASP A 476 11.16 16.74 4.74
CA ASP A 476 12.28 17.67 4.73
C ASP A 476 12.16 18.64 3.54
N LYS A 477 12.70 19.85 3.69
CA LYS A 477 12.78 20.84 2.59
C LYS A 477 13.46 20.25 1.34
N GLU A 478 14.37 19.29 1.49
CA GLU A 478 15.02 18.59 0.37
C GLU A 478 14.12 17.56 -0.31
N SER A 479 13.26 16.83 0.41
CA SER A 479 12.32 15.89 -0.20
C SER A 479 11.17 16.62 -0.91
N LEU A 480 10.82 17.83 -0.48
CA LEU A 480 10.04 18.78 -1.26
C LEU A 480 10.70 19.14 -2.60
N ILE A 481 12.01 19.36 -2.65
CA ILE A 481 12.75 19.69 -3.89
C ILE A 481 12.93 18.46 -4.80
N ILE A 482 13.19 17.28 -4.22
CA ILE A 482 13.34 16.03 -4.98
C ILE A 482 11.99 15.57 -5.55
N SER A 483 10.90 15.65 -4.78
CA SER A 483 9.55 15.39 -5.29
C SER A 483 9.13 16.42 -6.36
N GLN A 484 9.55 17.68 -6.24
CA GLN A 484 9.40 18.69 -7.30
C GLN A 484 10.16 18.32 -8.58
N LYS A 485 11.37 17.76 -8.49
CA LYS A 485 12.14 17.29 -9.66
C LYS A 485 11.60 15.99 -10.24
N ALA A 486 11.12 15.08 -9.40
CA ALA A 486 10.47 13.84 -9.84
C ALA A 486 9.15 14.15 -10.56
N ASN A 487 8.33 15.07 -10.03
CA ASN A 487 7.08 15.52 -10.68
C ASN A 487 7.28 16.53 -11.83
N ALA A 488 8.52 16.86 -12.17
CA ALA A 488 8.89 17.63 -13.36
C ALA A 488 9.57 16.76 -14.45
N LYS A 489 9.93 15.51 -14.12
CA LYS A 489 10.44 14.49 -15.05
C LYS A 489 9.48 13.30 -15.23
N LEU A 490 8.51 13.16 -14.33
CA LEU A 490 7.17 12.65 -14.60
C LEU A 490 6.35 13.86 -15.10
#